data_AF-A0A9D5TZU2-F1
#
_entry.id   AF-A0A9D5TZU2-F1
#
_cell.length_a   1.000
_cell.length_b   1.000
_cell.length_c   1.000
_cell.angle_alpha   90.00
_cell.angle_beta   90.00
_cell.angle_gamma   90.00
#
_symmetry.space_group_name_H-M   'P 1'
#
loop_
_entity.id
_entity.type
_entity.pdbx_description
1 polymer ?
#
loop_
_entity_poly.entity_id
_entity_poly.type
_entity_poly.pdbx_seq_one_letter_code
_entity_poly.pdbx_strand_id
1 'polypeptide(L)'
;MRYGSVCVLLVLSAGMGAAAPEELQEAIFRARDAVLPALVHLQPISEVYVSGERRRESSVGSGVLFDDRGHVVTNYHVAGKAQKLICTLANKERISGELVGGDPYTDIAVIRLKVEDAKMKLVPARLGDSDRLEVGQYVLALGSPLALSRTVSCGVISCLDRYLDAGDTLPTGERTGFFNTWIQTDAAINPGNSGGPLVNLSGEVVGINARAYMFADNLGFAIPINLVKRIVDEILREGRVTRSWTGLSLQPLQELGSHFGVDERVGVLVSGIDPGSPAIEAGIETGDIMTEFDGRPTTARFQEEVPAIAAAIADTSVGKEVVVKLLRGGQAREVKLTTKPLGRAEGDEFAASGWGFAVKGISRQMMLDDETALAGRGARERGRDRPRSQAPATSARRRDRRDQPAEGRGPGRLQDPAQAVFRRARGQAGDEDRPQEPDAPRAGHAQL
;
A
#
# COMPACT_ATOMS: atom_id res chain seq x y z
N MET A 1 -30.93 35.76 74.60
CA MET A 1 -29.80 35.02 74.00
C MET A 1 -30.36 33.87 73.18
N ARG A 2 -30.28 33.95 71.85
CA ARG A 2 -30.61 32.87 70.91
C ARG A 2 -29.37 32.69 70.04
N TYR A 3 -28.68 31.56 70.18
CA TYR A 3 -27.58 31.17 69.29
C TYR A 3 -28.17 30.40 68.11
N GLY A 4 -28.06 30.96 66.91
CA GLY A 4 -28.23 30.26 65.65
C GLY A 4 -26.86 29.92 65.10
N SER A 5 -26.52 28.63 65.05
CA SER A 5 -25.31 28.15 64.39
C SER A 5 -25.48 28.23 62.88
N VAL A 6 -24.67 29.07 62.23
CA VAL A 6 -24.56 29.13 60.78
C VAL A 6 -23.60 28.03 60.33
N CYS A 7 -24.13 27.00 59.67
CA CYS A 7 -23.32 26.03 58.92
C CYS A 7 -22.79 26.73 57.66
N VAL A 8 -21.48 27.00 57.63
CA VAL A 8 -20.76 27.38 56.42
C VAL A 8 -20.56 26.13 55.58
N LEU A 9 -21.36 26.00 54.52
CA LEU A 9 -21.17 24.97 53.51
C LEU A 9 -19.96 25.36 52.64
N LEU A 10 -18.80 24.77 52.92
CA LEU A 10 -17.60 24.90 52.10
C LEU A 10 -17.79 24.04 50.84
N VAL A 11 -18.23 24.66 49.76
CA VAL A 11 -18.24 24.04 48.43
C VAL A 11 -16.80 24.01 47.92
N LEU A 12 -16.13 22.88 48.10
CA LEU A 12 -14.90 22.55 47.39
C LEU A 12 -15.25 22.32 45.92
N SER A 13 -15.13 23.37 45.11
CA SER A 13 -15.09 23.22 43.65
C SER A 13 -13.74 22.60 43.28
N ALA A 14 -13.66 21.27 43.27
CA ALA A 14 -12.55 20.58 42.62
C ALA A 14 -12.61 20.90 41.12
N GLY A 15 -11.66 21.69 40.64
CA GLY A 15 -11.54 22.06 39.24
C GLY A 15 -11.28 20.82 38.38
N MET A 16 -12.31 20.28 37.74
CA MET A 16 -12.22 19.26 36.69
C MET A 16 -11.87 19.88 35.32
N GLY A 17 -10.81 20.69 35.26
CA GLY A 17 -10.46 21.40 34.03
C GLY A 17 -8.95 21.47 33.82
N ALA A 18 -8.37 20.42 33.21
CA ALA A 18 -7.11 20.42 32.42
C ALA A 18 -6.42 19.04 32.29
N ALA A 19 -6.91 17.95 32.90
CA ALA A 19 -6.14 16.69 33.02
C ALA A 19 -5.93 15.88 31.72
N ALA A 20 -6.91 15.86 30.80
CA ALA A 20 -6.87 14.93 29.65
C ALA A 20 -5.72 15.15 28.64
N PRO A 21 -5.31 16.39 28.29
CA PRO A 21 -4.18 16.61 27.39
C PRO A 21 -2.82 16.25 28.00
N GLU A 22 -2.64 16.46 29.32
CA GLU A 22 -1.40 16.10 30.03
C GLU A 22 -1.23 14.58 30.10
N GLU A 23 -2.32 13.84 30.38
CA GLU A 23 -2.32 12.37 30.42
C GLU A 23 -1.96 11.74 29.06
N LEU A 24 -2.49 12.28 27.96
CA LEU A 24 -2.16 11.81 26.61
C LEU A 24 -0.69 12.10 26.27
N GLN A 25 -0.20 13.30 26.58
CA GLN A 25 1.18 13.67 26.32
C GLN A 25 2.17 12.74 27.04
N GLU A 26 1.89 12.38 28.29
CA GLU A 26 2.68 11.42 29.04
C GLU A 26 2.60 10.01 28.45
N ALA A 27 1.42 9.56 28.03
CA ALA A 27 1.25 8.26 27.38
C ALA A 27 2.08 8.18 26.09
N ILE A 28 2.09 9.25 25.30
CA ILE A 28 2.93 9.35 24.09
C ILE A 28 4.41 9.26 24.44
N PHE A 29 4.88 9.96 25.48
CA PHE A 29 6.28 9.87 25.91
C PHE A 29 6.65 8.45 26.36
N ARG A 30 5.81 7.81 27.16
CA ARG A 30 6.04 6.42 27.60
C ARG A 30 6.10 5.45 26.42
N ALA A 31 5.16 5.53 25.49
CA ALA A 31 5.13 4.67 24.30
C ALA A 31 6.35 4.90 23.39
N ARG A 32 6.70 6.17 23.14
CA ARG A 32 7.90 6.55 22.40
C ARG A 32 9.16 5.96 23.02
N ASP A 33 9.37 6.19 24.32
CA ASP A 33 10.61 5.83 25.01
C ASP A 33 10.77 4.31 25.15
N ALA A 34 9.67 3.56 25.16
CA ALA A 34 9.68 2.10 25.12
C ALA A 34 10.20 1.53 23.78
N VAL A 35 10.06 2.26 22.67
CA VAL A 35 10.36 1.75 21.31
C VAL A 35 11.58 2.40 20.67
N LEU A 36 11.93 3.65 21.02
CA LEU A 36 13.10 4.33 20.45
C LEU A 36 14.43 3.54 20.56
N PRO A 37 14.71 2.77 21.63
CA PRO A 37 15.92 1.94 21.70
C PRO A 37 15.97 0.85 20.61
N ALA A 38 14.82 0.35 20.18
CA ALA A 38 14.67 -0.71 19.18
C ALA A 38 14.62 -0.20 17.73
N LEU A 39 14.43 1.11 17.53
CA LEU A 39 14.38 1.72 16.21
C LEU A 39 15.78 1.79 15.60
N VAL A 40 15.98 1.11 14.47
CA VAL A 40 17.24 1.06 13.72
C VAL A 40 17.09 1.89 12.45
N HIS A 41 18.06 2.75 12.16
CA HIS A 41 18.15 3.38 10.84
C HIS A 41 18.88 2.46 9.88
N LEU A 42 18.34 2.29 8.68
CA LEU A 42 18.91 1.45 7.63
C LEU A 42 19.41 2.32 6.48
N GLN A 43 20.65 2.07 6.10
CA GLN A 43 21.25 2.58 4.88
C GLN A 43 21.64 1.39 4.00
N PRO A 44 20.70 0.93 3.13
CA PRO A 44 20.95 -0.10 2.14
C PRO A 44 21.80 0.46 1.00
N ILE A 45 22.74 -0.35 0.53
CA ILE A 45 23.50 -0.10 -0.69
C ILE A 45 23.14 -1.20 -1.67
N SER A 46 22.46 -0.81 -2.74
CA SER A 46 21.97 -1.71 -3.78
C SER A 46 22.71 -1.43 -5.09
N GLU A 47 22.86 -2.46 -5.91
CA GLU A 47 23.26 -2.26 -7.30
C GLU A 47 22.01 -2.02 -8.14
N VAL A 48 22.04 -0.94 -8.92
CA VAL A 48 21.00 -0.59 -9.88
C VAL A 48 21.61 -0.48 -11.27
N TYR A 49 20.79 -0.71 -12.28
CA TYR A 49 21.23 -0.62 -13.67
C TYR A 49 20.52 0.55 -14.35
N VAL A 50 21.26 1.63 -14.59
CA VAL A 50 20.74 2.85 -15.21
C VAL A 50 21.40 3.00 -16.57
N SER A 51 20.59 3.02 -17.63
CA SER A 51 21.07 3.12 -19.03
C SER A 51 22.12 2.06 -19.40
N GLY A 52 22.02 0.85 -18.81
CA GLY A 52 22.94 -0.26 -19.07
C GLY A 52 24.22 -0.26 -18.23
N GLU A 53 24.46 0.78 -17.42
CA GLU A 53 25.59 0.83 -16.50
C GLU A 53 25.19 0.32 -15.11
N ARG A 54 26.05 -0.50 -14.52
CA ARG A 54 25.94 -0.90 -13.13
C ARG A 54 26.37 0.26 -12.23
N ARG A 55 25.45 0.74 -11.40
CA ARG A 55 25.70 1.79 -10.40
C ARG A 55 25.36 1.28 -9.01
N ARG A 56 25.97 1.91 -8.00
CA ARG A 56 25.60 1.69 -6.60
C ARG A 56 24.78 2.87 -6.15
N GLU A 57 23.59 2.59 -5.65
CA GLU A 57 22.73 3.58 -5.02
C GLU A 57 22.58 3.28 -3.54
N SER A 58 22.55 4.35 -2.75
CA SER A 58 22.23 4.29 -1.33
C SER A 58 20.80 4.77 -1.15
N SER A 59 19.97 3.97 -0.50
CA SER A 59 18.65 4.39 -0.04
C SER A 59 18.67 4.62 1.48
N VAL A 60 17.52 5.00 2.04
CA VAL A 60 17.33 5.18 3.48
C VAL A 60 16.00 4.55 3.87
N GLY A 61 16.01 3.84 5.00
CA GLY A 61 14.81 3.33 5.65
C GLY A 61 15.00 3.20 7.15
N SER A 62 14.03 2.57 7.79
CA SER A 62 14.00 2.26 9.21
C SER A 62 13.79 0.77 9.41
N GLY A 63 14.04 0.28 10.61
CA GLY A 63 13.78 -1.11 11.00
C GLY A 63 13.46 -1.20 12.49
N VAL A 64 12.86 -2.31 12.88
CA VAL A 64 12.46 -2.60 14.26
C VAL A 64 13.23 -3.81 14.75
N LEU A 65 14.15 -3.61 15.71
CA LEU A 65 14.78 -4.69 16.46
C LEU A 65 13.72 -5.39 17.31
N PHE A 66 13.52 -6.69 17.10
CA PHE A 66 12.47 -7.45 17.79
C PHE A 66 12.97 -8.60 18.66
N ASP A 67 14.27 -8.92 18.64
CA ASP A 67 14.88 -9.84 19.60
C ASP A 67 16.31 -9.47 20.01
N ASP A 68 16.80 -10.11 21.08
CA ASP A 68 18.13 -9.92 21.66
C ASP A 68 19.25 -10.50 20.79
N ARG A 69 18.89 -11.44 19.92
CA ARG A 69 19.81 -12.02 18.95
C ARG A 69 20.22 -10.94 17.95
N GLY A 70 19.41 -9.91 17.66
CA GLY A 70 19.75 -8.86 16.70
C GLY A 70 18.98 -8.96 15.38
N HIS A 71 17.81 -9.60 15.38
CA HIS A 71 16.92 -9.57 14.22
C HIS A 71 16.13 -8.27 14.18
N VAL A 72 16.12 -7.67 13.00
CA VAL A 72 15.41 -6.43 12.73
C VAL A 72 14.45 -6.69 11.57
N VAL A 73 13.18 -6.35 11.76
CA VAL A 73 12.19 -6.36 10.67
C VAL A 73 12.15 -4.99 9.99
N THR A 74 12.00 -5.00 8.67
CA THR A 74 11.90 -3.81 7.81
C THR A 74 11.04 -4.15 6.61
N ASN A 75 10.81 -3.18 5.72
CA ASN A 75 10.21 -3.47 4.43
C ASN A 75 11.17 -4.17 3.46
N TYR A 76 10.59 -4.99 2.57
CA TYR A 76 11.33 -5.63 1.49
C TYR A 76 11.89 -4.60 0.51
N HIS A 77 11.11 -3.58 0.13
CA HIS A 77 11.59 -2.53 -0.78
C HIS A 77 12.77 -1.71 -0.20
N VAL A 78 12.96 -1.73 1.13
CA VAL A 78 14.12 -1.10 1.78
C VAL A 78 15.35 -1.99 1.70
N ALA A 79 15.26 -3.26 2.13
CA ALA A 79 16.44 -4.10 2.36
C ALA A 79 16.57 -5.33 1.45
N GLY A 80 15.51 -5.75 0.77
CA GLY A 80 15.44 -7.02 0.04
C GLY A 80 16.40 -7.17 -1.13
N LYS A 81 16.81 -6.04 -1.74
CA LYS A 81 17.77 -5.99 -2.87
C LYS A 81 19.15 -5.45 -2.46
N ALA A 82 19.39 -5.25 -1.17
CA ALA A 82 20.62 -4.63 -0.67
C ALA A 82 21.82 -5.60 -0.72
N GLN A 83 22.94 -5.15 -1.27
CA GLN A 83 24.21 -5.89 -1.21
C GLN A 83 24.97 -5.66 0.09
N LYS A 84 24.79 -4.48 0.66
CA LYS A 84 25.36 -4.10 1.95
C LYS A 84 24.32 -3.32 2.74
N LEU A 85 24.19 -3.63 4.02
CA LEU A 85 23.31 -2.92 4.94
C LEU A 85 24.17 -2.29 6.03
N ILE A 86 24.10 -0.96 6.13
CA ILE A 86 24.68 -0.23 7.25
C ILE A 86 23.53 0.14 8.19
N CYS A 87 23.62 -0.30 9.43
CA CYS A 87 22.59 -0.12 10.44
C CYS A 87 23.09 0.86 11.49
N THR A 88 22.33 1.92 11.78
CA THR A 88 22.66 2.88 12.85
C THR A 88 21.71 2.66 14.04
N LEU A 89 22.29 2.34 15.20
CA LEU A 89 21.59 2.06 16.46
C LEU A 89 21.22 3.34 17.23
N ALA A 90 20.52 3.17 18.35
CA ALA A 90 20.03 4.28 19.16
C ALA A 90 21.11 5.18 19.77
N ASN A 91 22.27 4.61 20.10
CA ASN A 91 23.45 5.34 20.55
C ASN A 91 24.24 5.99 19.38
N LYS A 92 23.70 5.98 18.15
CA LYS A 92 24.34 6.43 16.90
C LYS A 92 25.52 5.58 16.42
N GLU A 93 25.72 4.41 17.03
CA GLU A 93 26.71 3.44 16.57
C GLU A 93 26.29 2.85 15.23
N ARG A 94 27.26 2.67 14.33
CA ARG A 94 27.06 2.02 13.03
C ARG A 94 27.60 0.60 13.08
N ILE A 95 26.76 -0.36 12.74
CA ILE A 95 27.12 -1.76 12.59
C ILE A 95 26.65 -2.29 11.24
N SER A 96 27.23 -3.40 10.79
CA SER A 96 26.78 -4.06 9.56
C SER A 96 25.53 -4.91 9.83
N GLY A 97 24.64 -4.98 8.85
CA GLY A 97 23.56 -5.95 8.78
C GLY A 97 23.71 -6.89 7.58
N GLU A 98 23.05 -8.04 7.65
CA GLU A 98 22.94 -9.02 6.57
C GLU A 98 21.46 -9.38 6.37
N LEU A 99 21.01 -9.54 5.11
CA LEU A 99 19.64 -9.98 4.83
C LEU A 99 19.52 -11.47 5.20
N VAL A 100 18.60 -11.80 6.09
CA VAL A 100 18.25 -13.20 6.42
C VAL A 100 17.33 -13.76 5.35
N GLY A 101 16.37 -12.95 4.92
CA GLY A 101 15.40 -13.28 3.89
C GLY A 101 14.32 -12.22 3.79
N GLY A 102 13.42 -12.39 2.84
CA GLY A 102 12.35 -11.44 2.61
C GLY A 102 11.25 -11.99 1.73
N ASP A 103 10.15 -11.26 1.74
CA ASP A 103 8.94 -11.53 1.00
C ASP A 103 8.48 -10.28 0.24
N PRO A 104 8.67 -10.23 -1.09
CA PRO A 104 8.28 -9.08 -1.90
C PRO A 104 6.77 -8.86 -1.95
N TYR A 105 5.95 -9.91 -1.79
CA TYR A 105 4.50 -9.80 -1.96
C TYR A 105 3.79 -9.17 -0.75
N THR A 106 4.38 -9.29 0.44
CA THR A 106 3.91 -8.64 1.67
C THR A 106 4.78 -7.46 2.08
N ASP A 107 5.84 -7.17 1.32
CA ASP A 107 6.82 -6.12 1.61
C ASP A 107 7.51 -6.25 2.98
N ILE A 108 7.88 -7.46 3.37
CA ILE A 108 8.57 -7.74 4.64
C ILE A 108 9.97 -8.28 4.37
N ALA A 109 10.96 -7.78 5.10
CA ALA A 109 12.30 -8.35 5.12
C ALA A 109 12.83 -8.45 6.56
N VAL A 110 13.66 -9.46 6.79
CA VAL A 110 14.37 -9.65 8.06
C VAL A 110 15.85 -9.49 7.82
N ILE A 111 16.48 -8.62 8.60
CA ILE A 111 17.92 -8.44 8.60
C ILE A 111 18.49 -8.91 9.94
N ARG A 112 19.74 -9.35 9.90
CA ARG A 112 20.52 -9.76 11.05
C ARG A 112 21.63 -8.74 11.30
N LEU A 113 21.64 -8.14 12.47
CA LEU A 113 22.73 -7.28 12.92
C LEU A 113 23.94 -8.13 13.34
N LYS A 114 25.16 -7.63 13.07
CA LYS A 114 26.40 -8.16 13.66
C LYS A 114 26.53 -7.66 15.09
N VAL A 115 25.89 -8.38 16.01
CA VAL A 115 25.73 -7.96 17.41
C VAL A 115 27.05 -7.93 18.19
N GLU A 116 28.02 -8.72 17.76
CA GLU A 116 29.39 -8.72 18.28
C GLU A 116 30.10 -7.37 18.12
N ASP A 117 29.70 -6.55 17.13
CA ASP A 117 30.25 -5.23 16.89
C ASP A 117 29.57 -4.14 17.74
N ALA A 118 28.45 -4.45 18.41
CA ALA A 118 27.65 -3.48 19.14
C ALA A 118 28.25 -3.19 20.53
N LYS A 119 28.45 -1.91 20.85
CA LYS A 119 28.93 -1.42 22.16
C LYS A 119 27.80 -1.04 23.11
N MET A 120 26.55 -1.27 22.72
CA MET A 120 25.39 -1.08 23.57
C MET A 120 24.61 -2.38 23.73
N LYS A 121 23.93 -2.51 24.88
CA LYS A 121 22.92 -3.56 25.04
C LYS A 121 21.78 -3.30 24.06
N LEU A 122 21.45 -4.31 23.26
CA LEU A 122 20.29 -4.29 22.40
C LEU A 122 19.00 -4.36 23.24
N VAL A 123 18.04 -3.49 22.93
CA VAL A 123 16.75 -3.40 23.62
C VAL A 123 15.66 -3.60 22.57
N PRO A 124 15.09 -4.81 22.46
CA PRO A 124 14.09 -5.12 21.46
C PRO A 124 12.72 -4.47 21.76
N ALA A 125 11.96 -4.17 20.71
CA ALA A 125 10.59 -3.73 20.85
C ALA A 125 9.65 -4.89 21.19
N ARG A 126 8.58 -4.61 21.94
CA ARG A 126 7.49 -5.57 22.13
C ARG A 126 6.58 -5.54 20.91
N LEU A 127 6.26 -6.72 20.35
CA LEU A 127 5.31 -6.85 19.26
C LEU A 127 3.91 -7.09 19.81
N GLY A 128 2.98 -6.17 19.56
CA GLY A 128 1.60 -6.20 20.02
C GLY A 128 0.71 -7.12 19.18
N ASP A 129 -0.59 -6.85 19.18
CA ASP A 129 -1.60 -7.64 18.46
C ASP A 129 -2.43 -6.72 17.58
N SER A 130 -2.31 -6.87 16.26
CA SER A 130 -3.04 -6.02 15.30
C SER A 130 -4.53 -6.35 15.23
N ASP A 131 -4.95 -7.55 15.63
CA ASP A 131 -6.35 -7.97 15.54
C ASP A 131 -7.21 -7.36 16.67
N ARG A 132 -6.54 -6.75 17.65
CA ARG A 132 -7.16 -6.03 18.78
C ARG A 132 -7.19 -4.51 18.58
N LEU A 133 -6.78 -4.03 17.42
CA LEU A 133 -6.84 -2.60 17.12
C LEU A 133 -8.28 -2.16 16.87
N GLU A 134 -8.55 -0.90 17.17
CA GLU A 134 -9.84 -0.26 16.89
C GLU A 134 -9.64 1.03 16.08
N VAL A 135 -10.57 1.33 15.17
CA VAL A 135 -10.57 2.61 14.46
C VAL A 135 -10.76 3.76 15.46
N GLY A 136 -9.95 4.80 15.33
CA GLY A 136 -9.88 5.92 16.29
C GLY A 136 -8.85 5.73 17.41
N GLN A 137 -8.24 4.55 17.54
CA GLN A 137 -7.17 4.32 18.51
C GLN A 137 -5.92 5.13 18.16
N TYR A 138 -5.34 5.83 19.14
CA TYR A 138 -4.09 6.55 18.97
C TYR A 138 -2.91 5.62 18.64
N VAL A 139 -2.11 6.06 17.68
CA VAL A 139 -0.86 5.41 17.28
C VAL A 139 0.25 6.42 17.01
N LEU A 140 1.48 5.96 17.19
CA LEU A 140 2.69 6.69 16.87
C LEU A 140 3.39 6.02 15.69
N ALA A 141 3.68 6.77 14.63
CA ALA A 141 4.59 6.30 13.58
C ALA A 141 5.99 6.83 13.89
N LEU A 142 6.93 5.89 14.07
CA LEU A 142 8.32 6.20 14.33
C LEU A 142 9.18 5.85 13.12
N GLY A 143 10.23 6.61 12.92
CA GLY A 143 11.21 6.38 11.87
C GLY A 143 12.49 7.16 12.11
N SER A 144 13.48 6.93 11.27
CA SER A 144 14.77 7.61 11.34
C SER A 144 15.20 8.11 9.96
N PRO A 145 14.48 9.10 9.38
CA PRO A 145 14.91 9.74 8.15
C PRO A 145 16.31 10.37 8.32
N LEU A 146 17.16 10.25 7.28
CA LEU A 146 18.48 10.89 7.21
C LEU A 146 19.44 10.57 8.38
N ALA A 147 19.35 9.36 8.94
CA ALA A 147 20.25 8.73 9.94
C ALA A 147 20.32 9.36 11.34
N LEU A 148 20.08 10.67 11.50
CA LEU A 148 20.33 11.38 12.77
C LEU A 148 19.07 11.96 13.42
N SER A 149 17.99 12.14 12.65
CA SER A 149 16.74 12.72 13.14
C SER A 149 15.69 11.63 13.26
N ARG A 150 15.58 11.03 14.45
CA ARG A 150 14.47 10.14 14.78
C ARG A 150 13.20 10.97 14.85
N THR A 151 12.20 10.59 14.06
CA THR A 151 10.93 11.29 13.97
C THR A 151 9.85 10.46 14.64
N VAL A 152 8.94 11.16 15.31
CA VAL A 152 7.71 10.60 15.87
C VAL A 152 6.58 11.46 15.34
N SER A 153 5.60 10.82 14.70
CA SER A 153 4.32 11.44 14.38
C SER A 153 3.22 10.71 15.14
N CYS A 154 2.22 11.46 15.60
CA CYS A 154 1.06 10.91 16.30
C CYS A 154 -0.17 11.07 15.42
N GLY A 155 -1.01 10.05 15.41
CA GLY A 155 -2.30 10.03 14.73
C GLY A 155 -3.20 8.96 15.33
N VAL A 156 -4.18 8.52 14.58
CA VAL A 156 -5.10 7.44 14.93
C VAL A 156 -5.14 6.37 13.84
N ILE A 157 -5.65 5.21 14.18
CA ILE A 157 -6.08 4.20 13.20
C ILE A 157 -7.29 4.74 12.44
N SER A 158 -7.19 4.85 11.12
CA SER A 158 -8.27 5.31 10.25
C SER A 158 -9.07 4.15 9.65
N CYS A 159 -8.43 3.01 9.38
CA CYS A 159 -9.01 1.79 8.81
C CYS A 159 -8.04 0.62 9.05
N LEU A 160 -8.53 -0.61 9.24
CA LEU A 160 -7.70 -1.78 9.60
C LEU A 160 -7.48 -2.76 8.44
N ASP A 161 -8.36 -2.70 7.45
CA ASP A 161 -8.50 -3.64 6.35
C ASP A 161 -8.46 -2.90 5.00
N ARG A 162 -7.68 -1.82 4.93
CA ARG A 162 -7.61 -1.02 3.72
C ARG A 162 -7.07 -1.87 2.58
N TYR A 163 -7.90 -2.09 1.57
CA TYR A 163 -7.48 -2.63 0.29
C TYR A 163 -6.78 -1.52 -0.52
N LEU A 164 -5.63 -1.87 -1.08
CA LEU A 164 -4.96 -1.10 -2.13
C LEU A 164 -4.93 -1.98 -3.35
N ASP A 165 -5.23 -1.42 -4.53
CA ASP A 165 -5.36 -2.22 -5.73
C ASP A 165 -4.04 -2.93 -6.05
N ALA A 166 -4.12 -4.17 -6.52
CA ALA A 166 -2.99 -4.98 -6.95
C ALA A 166 -2.12 -4.29 -8.04
N GLY A 167 -2.72 -3.34 -8.77
CA GLY A 167 -2.03 -2.46 -9.71
C GLY A 167 -1.23 -1.31 -9.07
N ASP A 168 -1.47 -0.98 -7.80
CA ASP A 168 -0.78 0.07 -7.03
C ASP A 168 0.60 -0.43 -6.59
N THR A 169 1.50 -0.47 -7.56
CA THR A 169 2.90 -0.83 -7.37
C THR A 169 3.59 0.22 -6.50
N LEU A 170 4.47 -0.21 -5.59
CA LEU A 170 5.36 0.73 -4.90
C LEU A 170 6.20 1.50 -5.91
N PRO A 171 6.68 2.72 -5.60
CA PRO A 171 7.57 3.48 -6.50
C PRO A 171 8.81 2.69 -6.94
N THR A 172 9.22 1.71 -6.14
CA THR A 172 10.34 0.80 -6.33
C THR A 172 10.03 -0.42 -7.20
N GLY A 173 8.77 -0.61 -7.61
CA GLY A 173 8.34 -1.67 -8.52
C GLY A 173 7.74 -2.91 -7.83
N GLU A 174 7.81 -3.02 -6.50
CA GLU A 174 7.22 -4.14 -5.78
C GLU A 174 5.69 -4.07 -5.75
N ARG A 175 5.08 -5.23 -6.02
CA ARG A 175 3.64 -5.43 -6.01
C ARG A 175 3.20 -5.89 -4.63
N THR A 176 2.55 -4.99 -3.91
CA THR A 176 2.15 -5.19 -2.52
C THR A 176 0.64 -5.02 -2.43
N GLY A 177 -0.06 -5.84 -1.65
CA GLY A 177 -1.52 -5.80 -1.52
C GLY A 177 -2.28 -6.99 -2.12
N PHE A 178 -1.60 -7.91 -2.82
CA PHE A 178 -2.22 -9.15 -3.30
C PHE A 178 -2.62 -10.11 -2.18
N PHE A 179 -1.82 -10.16 -1.11
CA PHE A 179 -1.99 -11.12 0.00
C PHE A 179 -2.25 -10.47 1.35
N ASN A 180 -2.41 -9.14 1.38
CA ASN A 180 -2.63 -8.43 2.63
C ASN A 180 -3.43 -7.15 2.41
N THR A 181 -4.19 -6.81 3.44
CA THR A 181 -4.73 -5.47 3.65
C THR A 181 -3.75 -4.63 4.48
N TRP A 182 -4.05 -3.35 4.63
CA TRP A 182 -3.20 -2.38 5.30
C TRP A 182 -3.92 -1.74 6.48
N ILE A 183 -3.16 -1.48 7.54
CA ILE A 183 -3.58 -0.51 8.56
C ILE A 183 -3.39 0.87 7.95
N GLN A 184 -4.47 1.65 7.87
CA GLN A 184 -4.42 3.04 7.50
C GLN A 184 -4.33 3.92 8.75
N THR A 185 -3.50 4.96 8.70
CA THR A 185 -3.39 5.97 9.75
C THR A 185 -3.25 7.38 9.15
N ASP A 186 -3.67 8.38 9.91
CA ASP A 186 -3.41 9.79 9.63
C ASP A 186 -2.09 10.30 10.24
N ALA A 187 -1.37 9.45 11.01
CA ALA A 187 -0.02 9.76 11.47
C ALA A 187 0.90 9.96 10.25
N ALA A 188 1.68 11.05 10.26
CA ALA A 188 2.54 11.39 9.13
C ALA A 188 3.59 10.30 8.85
N ILE A 189 3.51 9.66 7.68
CA ILE A 189 4.50 8.70 7.17
C ILE A 189 5.19 9.33 5.96
N ASN A 190 6.48 9.60 6.07
CA ASN A 190 7.30 10.23 5.03
C ASN A 190 8.46 9.32 4.63
N PRO A 191 9.14 9.58 3.49
CA PRO A 191 10.34 8.84 3.11
C PRO A 191 11.35 8.74 4.26
N GLY A 192 11.82 7.51 4.53
CA GLY A 192 12.70 7.18 5.66
C GLY A 192 11.99 6.59 6.87
N ASN A 193 10.66 6.71 7.00
CA ASN A 193 9.87 5.99 8.00
C ASN A 193 9.57 4.54 7.58
N SER A 194 9.65 4.22 6.29
CA SER A 194 9.44 2.86 5.77
C SER A 194 10.35 1.84 6.48
N GLY A 195 9.73 0.78 6.99
CA GLY A 195 10.31 -0.26 7.82
C GLY A 195 10.32 0.05 9.32
N GLY A 196 9.98 1.28 9.72
CA GLY A 196 9.85 1.69 11.11
C GLY A 196 8.53 1.25 11.75
N PRO A 197 8.40 1.33 13.09
CA PRO A 197 7.25 0.81 13.79
C PRO A 197 6.06 1.80 13.79
N LEU A 198 4.86 1.25 13.64
CA LEU A 198 3.61 1.85 14.10
C LEU A 198 3.32 1.31 15.52
N VAL A 199 3.12 2.19 16.49
CA VAL A 199 3.15 1.85 17.92
C VAL A 199 1.88 2.32 18.63
N ASN A 200 1.28 1.47 19.47
CA ASN A 200 0.15 1.87 20.32
C ASN A 200 0.61 2.63 21.58
N LEU A 201 -0.31 3.25 22.33
CA LEU A 201 0.05 3.98 23.56
C LEU A 201 0.62 3.10 24.71
N SER A 202 0.58 1.77 24.57
CA SER A 202 1.23 0.81 25.48
C SER A 202 2.71 0.56 25.14
N GLY A 203 3.23 1.19 24.08
CA GLY A 203 4.61 0.99 23.61
C GLY A 203 4.81 -0.36 22.93
N GLU A 204 3.76 -0.91 22.31
CA GLU A 204 3.83 -2.15 21.53
C GLU A 204 3.73 -1.82 20.04
N VAL A 205 4.55 -2.49 19.23
CA VAL A 205 4.53 -2.36 17.77
C VAL A 205 3.31 -3.11 17.24
N VAL A 206 2.40 -2.39 16.59
CA VAL A 206 1.14 -2.91 16.03
C VAL A 206 1.14 -2.97 14.50
N GLY A 207 2.14 -2.38 13.87
CA GLY A 207 2.42 -2.54 12.44
C GLY A 207 3.80 -2.04 12.03
N ILE A 208 4.16 -2.24 10.77
CA ILE A 208 5.38 -1.73 10.14
C ILE A 208 5.01 -0.70 9.09
N ASN A 209 5.43 0.55 9.28
CA ASN A 209 5.19 1.65 8.35
C ASN A 209 5.78 1.28 6.99
N ALA A 210 5.01 1.36 5.91
CA ALA A 210 5.47 0.92 4.59
C ALA A 210 5.45 2.03 3.56
N ARG A 211 4.31 2.70 3.41
CA ARG A 211 4.09 3.69 2.36
C ARG A 211 3.13 4.77 2.82
N ALA A 212 3.18 5.89 2.12
CA ALA A 212 2.12 6.89 2.08
C ALA A 212 1.71 7.12 0.63
N TYR A 213 0.49 7.57 0.40
CA TYR A 213 0.09 7.96 -0.95
C TYR A 213 0.71 9.33 -1.26
N MET A 214 1.61 9.39 -2.26
CA MET A 214 2.14 10.68 -2.71
C MET A 214 0.95 11.50 -3.23
N PHE A 215 0.83 12.76 -2.80
CA PHE A 215 -0.27 13.68 -3.12
C PHE A 215 -1.58 13.52 -2.34
N ALA A 216 -1.61 12.73 -1.26
CA ALA A 216 -2.69 12.79 -0.29
C ALA A 216 -2.10 12.99 1.12
N ASP A 217 -2.42 14.14 1.73
CA ASP A 217 -2.06 14.40 3.12
C ASP A 217 -2.78 13.38 4.03
N ASN A 218 -2.08 12.90 5.06
CA ASN A 218 -2.64 12.04 6.11
C ASN A 218 -3.17 10.67 5.64
N LEU A 219 -2.58 10.08 4.58
CA LEU A 219 -2.80 8.69 4.18
C LEU A 219 -1.52 7.86 4.33
N GLY A 220 -1.25 7.43 5.55
CA GLY A 220 -0.19 6.48 5.88
C GLY A 220 -0.70 5.04 5.92
N PHE A 221 0.14 4.09 5.49
CA PHE A 221 -0.15 2.67 5.50
C PHE A 221 0.93 1.86 6.20
N ALA A 222 0.51 0.93 7.05
CA ALA A 222 1.36 0.00 7.75
C ALA A 222 0.91 -1.45 7.55
N ILE A 223 1.88 -2.36 7.52
CA ILE A 223 1.65 -3.80 7.45
C ILE A 223 1.26 -4.27 8.86
N PRO A 224 0.13 -4.99 9.05
CA PRO A 224 -0.30 -5.46 10.37
C PRO A 224 0.74 -6.35 11.06
N ILE A 225 0.97 -6.15 12.37
CA ILE A 225 2.03 -6.89 13.07
C ILE A 225 1.80 -8.40 13.12
N ASN A 226 0.55 -8.88 13.10
CA ASN A 226 0.28 -10.32 13.09
C ASN A 226 0.70 -10.97 11.77
N LEU A 227 0.52 -10.28 10.64
CA LEU A 227 1.08 -10.71 9.36
C LEU A 227 2.60 -10.73 9.42
N VAL A 228 3.21 -9.68 9.96
CA VAL A 228 4.67 -9.57 10.12
C VAL A 228 5.22 -10.75 10.92
N LYS A 229 4.62 -11.09 12.06
CA LYS A 229 5.03 -12.23 12.89
C LYS A 229 5.05 -13.54 12.09
N ARG A 230 3.97 -13.85 11.36
CA ARG A 230 3.88 -15.07 10.54
C ARG A 230 5.00 -15.15 9.50
N ILE A 231 5.22 -14.06 8.77
CA ILE A 231 6.21 -13.99 7.69
C ILE A 231 7.64 -14.04 8.25
N VAL A 232 7.91 -13.35 9.35
CA VAL A 232 9.20 -13.41 10.05
C VAL A 232 9.50 -14.83 10.51
N ASP A 233 8.54 -15.53 11.10
CA ASP A 233 8.71 -16.91 11.56
C ASP A 233 9.04 -17.88 10.41
N GLU A 234 8.47 -17.67 9.23
CA GLU A 234 8.82 -18.44 8.03
C GLU A 234 10.21 -18.10 7.50
N ILE A 235 10.54 -16.82 7.38
CA ILE A 235 11.87 -16.35 6.95
C ILE A 235 12.97 -16.87 7.87
N LEU A 236 12.77 -16.84 9.19
CA LEU A 236 13.76 -17.34 10.14
C LEU A 236 13.96 -18.86 10.07
N ARG A 237 12.95 -19.62 9.62
CA ARG A 237 13.02 -21.08 9.47
C ARG A 237 13.64 -21.50 8.13
N GLU A 238 13.24 -20.86 7.04
CA GLU A 238 13.53 -21.32 5.68
C GLU A 238 14.39 -20.35 4.85
N GLY A 239 14.65 -19.14 5.36
CA GLY A 239 15.35 -18.06 4.66
C GLY A 239 14.50 -17.35 3.58
N ARG A 240 13.27 -17.81 3.35
CA ARG A 240 12.32 -17.24 2.38
C ARG A 240 10.89 -17.65 2.71
N VAL A 241 9.93 -16.97 2.10
CA VAL A 241 8.52 -17.39 2.11
C VAL A 241 8.24 -18.20 0.85
N THR A 242 7.67 -19.39 1.00
CA THR A 242 7.35 -20.28 -0.12
C THR A 242 5.85 -20.26 -0.40
N ARG A 243 5.45 -19.71 -1.56
CA ARG A 243 4.06 -19.66 -1.99
C ARG A 243 3.74 -20.63 -3.12
N SER A 244 2.54 -21.18 -3.03
CA SER A 244 1.93 -21.90 -4.13
C SER A 244 1.13 -20.97 -5.04
N TRP A 245 0.82 -21.50 -6.21
CA TRP A 245 0.15 -20.84 -7.31
C TRP A 245 -0.83 -21.81 -7.94
N THR A 246 -2.04 -21.32 -8.12
CA THR A 246 -3.15 -22.03 -8.78
C THR A 246 -3.52 -21.38 -10.10
N GLY A 247 -3.12 -20.12 -10.32
CA GLY A 247 -3.49 -19.30 -11.48
C GLY A 247 -4.87 -18.66 -11.41
N LEU A 248 -5.51 -18.65 -10.23
CA LEU A 248 -6.82 -18.02 -10.05
C LEU A 248 -6.66 -16.51 -9.81
N SER A 249 -7.34 -15.71 -10.64
CA SER A 249 -7.66 -14.31 -10.32
C SER A 249 -9.07 -14.23 -9.76
N LEU A 250 -9.23 -13.50 -8.66
CA LEU A 250 -10.46 -13.45 -7.88
C LEU A 250 -11.04 -12.03 -7.85
N GLN A 251 -12.36 -11.93 -7.82
CA GLN A 251 -13.10 -10.68 -7.66
C GLN A 251 -14.24 -10.88 -6.66
N PRO A 252 -14.55 -9.89 -5.82
CA PRO A 252 -15.72 -9.98 -4.96
C PRO A 252 -17.02 -10.01 -5.77
N LEU A 253 -18.11 -10.46 -5.13
CA LEU A 253 -19.42 -10.58 -5.77
C LEU A 253 -20.30 -9.33 -5.68
N GLN A 254 -19.84 -8.24 -5.05
CA GLN A 254 -20.59 -6.97 -4.98
C GLN A 254 -21.10 -6.57 -6.36
N GLU A 255 -22.43 -6.39 -6.47
CA GLU A 255 -23.13 -6.00 -7.69
C GLU A 255 -23.10 -7.03 -8.84
N LEU A 256 -22.40 -8.17 -8.66
CA LEU A 256 -22.28 -9.23 -9.65
C LEU A 256 -23.16 -10.46 -9.33
N GLY A 257 -23.56 -10.66 -8.08
CA GLY A 257 -24.35 -11.84 -7.67
C GLY A 257 -25.60 -12.08 -8.53
N SER A 258 -26.35 -11.01 -8.83
CA SER A 258 -27.56 -11.09 -9.67
C SER A 258 -27.27 -11.52 -11.12
N HIS A 259 -26.10 -11.17 -11.66
CA HIS A 259 -25.69 -11.55 -13.01
C HIS A 259 -25.42 -13.06 -13.12
N PHE A 260 -24.84 -13.64 -12.06
CA PHE A 260 -24.50 -15.06 -11.99
C PHE A 260 -25.59 -15.93 -11.33
N GLY A 261 -26.71 -15.31 -10.89
CA GLY A 261 -27.82 -16.01 -10.25
C GLY A 261 -27.47 -16.56 -8.86
N VAL A 262 -26.55 -15.91 -8.14
CA VAL A 262 -26.09 -16.31 -6.80
C VAL A 262 -26.27 -15.17 -5.80
N ASP A 263 -26.41 -15.52 -4.51
CA ASP A 263 -26.34 -14.54 -3.42
C ASP A 263 -24.89 -14.03 -3.30
N GLU A 264 -24.69 -12.72 -3.15
CA GLU A 264 -23.36 -12.09 -3.06
C GLU A 264 -22.52 -12.59 -1.87
N ARG A 265 -23.14 -13.29 -0.91
CA ARG A 265 -22.48 -13.89 0.26
C ARG A 265 -22.04 -15.33 0.01
N VAL A 266 -22.16 -15.84 -1.20
CA VAL A 266 -21.86 -17.23 -1.55
C VAL A 266 -20.64 -17.27 -2.46
N GLY A 267 -19.45 -17.27 -1.85
CA GLY A 267 -18.20 -17.47 -2.56
C GLY A 267 -17.55 -16.20 -3.13
N VAL A 268 -16.65 -16.41 -4.08
CA VAL A 268 -15.85 -15.39 -4.78
C VAL A 268 -15.82 -15.71 -6.26
N LEU A 269 -15.89 -14.69 -7.11
CA LEU A 269 -15.87 -14.86 -8.56
C LEU A 269 -14.45 -15.18 -9.04
N VAL A 270 -14.31 -16.23 -9.86
CA VAL A 270 -13.12 -16.46 -10.67
C VAL A 270 -13.17 -15.52 -11.88
N SER A 271 -12.47 -14.38 -11.77
CA SER A 271 -12.47 -13.32 -12.78
C SER A 271 -11.45 -13.54 -13.90
N GLY A 272 -10.44 -14.37 -13.65
CA GLY A 272 -9.38 -14.68 -14.61
C GLY A 272 -8.65 -15.97 -14.25
N ILE A 273 -8.04 -16.58 -15.26
CA ILE A 273 -7.24 -17.80 -15.10
C ILE A 273 -5.96 -17.67 -15.92
N ASP A 274 -4.83 -17.87 -15.26
CA ASP A 274 -3.52 -17.82 -15.90
C ASP A 274 -3.33 -18.99 -16.88
N PRO A 275 -2.74 -18.77 -18.07
CA PRO A 275 -2.43 -19.84 -19.01
C PRO A 275 -1.47 -20.89 -18.43
N GLY A 276 -1.75 -22.18 -18.68
CA GLY A 276 -0.91 -23.30 -18.21
C GLY A 276 -0.89 -23.47 -16.68
N SER A 277 -1.87 -22.90 -15.99
CA SER A 277 -2.00 -22.99 -14.53
C SER A 277 -2.67 -24.28 -14.05
N PRO A 278 -2.52 -24.63 -12.76
CA PRO A 278 -3.29 -25.73 -12.17
C PRO A 278 -4.82 -25.57 -12.30
N ALA A 279 -5.34 -24.34 -12.23
CA ALA A 279 -6.77 -24.09 -12.35
C ALA A 279 -7.30 -24.42 -13.75
N ILE A 280 -6.60 -24.02 -14.82
CA ILE A 280 -7.02 -24.34 -16.18
C ILE A 280 -6.88 -25.84 -16.48
N GLU A 281 -5.82 -26.49 -15.96
CA GLU A 281 -5.62 -27.94 -16.07
C GLU A 281 -6.74 -28.73 -15.35
N ALA A 282 -7.25 -28.21 -14.24
CA ALA A 282 -8.37 -28.80 -13.50
C ALA A 282 -9.76 -28.49 -14.10
N GLY A 283 -9.82 -27.71 -15.18
CA GLY A 283 -11.05 -27.35 -15.87
C GLY A 283 -11.88 -26.27 -15.17
N ILE A 284 -11.26 -25.46 -14.32
CA ILE A 284 -11.88 -24.23 -13.79
C ILE A 284 -12.00 -23.21 -14.93
N GLU A 285 -13.09 -22.46 -14.96
CA GLU A 285 -13.38 -21.47 -16.00
C GLU A 285 -13.65 -20.09 -15.39
N THR A 286 -13.31 -19.03 -16.13
CA THR A 286 -13.74 -17.67 -15.78
C THR A 286 -15.27 -17.63 -15.70
N GLY A 287 -15.80 -17.00 -14.65
CA GLY A 287 -17.24 -16.99 -14.36
C GLY A 287 -17.68 -18.06 -13.37
N ASP A 288 -16.81 -19.01 -13.01
CA ASP A 288 -17.07 -19.90 -11.88
C ASP A 288 -17.12 -19.11 -10.56
N ILE A 289 -18.06 -19.46 -9.68
CA ILE A 289 -18.12 -18.93 -8.32
C ILE A 289 -17.51 -19.95 -7.37
N MET A 290 -16.31 -19.67 -6.87
CA MET A 290 -15.65 -20.53 -5.91
C MET A 290 -16.25 -20.33 -4.53
N THR A 291 -16.79 -21.38 -3.95
CA THR A 291 -17.44 -21.36 -2.63
C THR A 291 -16.57 -21.93 -1.53
N GLU A 292 -15.67 -22.85 -1.88
CA GLU A 292 -14.74 -23.47 -0.94
C GLU A 292 -13.42 -23.82 -1.64
N PHE A 293 -12.31 -23.59 -0.94
CA PHE A 293 -10.98 -24.02 -1.32
C PHE A 293 -10.37 -24.84 -0.18
N ASP A 294 -10.13 -26.13 -0.41
CA ASP A 294 -9.52 -27.05 0.55
C ASP A 294 -10.23 -27.07 1.92
N GLY A 295 -11.56 -27.14 1.92
CA GLY A 295 -12.36 -27.13 3.15
C GLY A 295 -12.60 -25.74 3.75
N ARG A 296 -12.02 -24.67 3.18
CA ARG A 296 -12.16 -23.30 3.68
C ARG A 296 -13.15 -22.50 2.82
N PRO A 297 -14.14 -21.82 3.42
CA PRO A 297 -15.03 -20.92 2.70
C PRO A 297 -14.26 -19.79 2.00
N THR A 298 -14.72 -19.40 0.82
CA THR A 298 -14.10 -18.35 0.01
C THR A 298 -15.07 -17.20 -0.29
N THR A 299 -15.96 -16.89 0.66
CA THR A 299 -16.89 -15.76 0.49
C THR A 299 -16.14 -14.43 0.50
N ALA A 300 -16.30 -13.64 -0.57
CA ALA A 300 -15.87 -12.25 -0.62
C ALA A 300 -16.98 -11.41 -1.25
N ARG A 301 -17.60 -10.57 -0.43
CA ARG A 301 -18.60 -9.62 -0.89
C ARG A 301 -17.95 -8.33 -1.36
N PHE A 302 -16.91 -7.85 -0.67
CA PHE A 302 -16.18 -6.62 -0.97
C PHE A 302 -14.70 -6.89 -1.29
N GLN A 303 -14.04 -5.90 -1.89
CA GLN A 303 -12.69 -6.07 -2.44
C GLN A 303 -11.64 -6.36 -1.37
N GLU A 304 -11.80 -5.78 -0.18
CA GLU A 304 -10.95 -5.97 1.01
C GLU A 304 -10.94 -7.41 1.56
N GLU A 305 -11.93 -8.24 1.20
CA GLU A 305 -11.99 -9.64 1.64
C GLU A 305 -11.16 -10.57 0.72
N VAL A 306 -10.91 -10.18 -0.52
CA VAL A 306 -10.21 -11.01 -1.51
C VAL A 306 -8.74 -11.31 -1.14
N PRO A 307 -7.93 -10.36 -0.64
CA PRO A 307 -6.53 -10.64 -0.30
C PRO A 307 -6.35 -11.76 0.73
N ALA A 308 -7.26 -11.88 1.70
CA ALA A 308 -7.20 -12.94 2.69
C ALA A 308 -7.43 -14.33 2.06
N ILE A 309 -8.35 -14.42 1.09
CA ILE A 309 -8.60 -15.65 0.32
C ILE A 309 -7.39 -15.96 -0.56
N ALA A 310 -6.87 -14.97 -1.28
CA ALA A 310 -5.69 -15.13 -2.13
C ALA A 310 -4.46 -15.58 -1.32
N ALA A 311 -4.24 -15.00 -0.14
CA ALA A 311 -3.20 -15.42 0.79
C ALA A 311 -3.41 -16.86 1.26
N ALA A 312 -4.63 -17.23 1.66
CA ALA A 312 -4.93 -18.60 2.10
C ALA A 312 -4.68 -19.65 1.01
N ILE A 313 -4.97 -19.32 -0.25
CA ILE A 313 -4.64 -20.16 -1.41
C ILE A 313 -3.12 -20.25 -1.57
N ALA A 314 -2.43 -19.12 -1.57
CA ALA A 314 -0.98 -19.08 -1.80
C ALA A 314 -0.17 -19.74 -0.67
N ASP A 315 -0.63 -19.65 0.58
CA ASP A 315 -0.03 -20.28 1.77
C ASP A 315 -0.26 -21.82 1.80
N THR A 316 -1.01 -22.37 0.84
CA THR A 316 -1.14 -23.82 0.67
C THR A 316 0.21 -24.43 0.26
N SER A 317 0.55 -25.59 0.80
CA SER A 317 1.81 -26.28 0.47
C SER A 317 1.92 -26.53 -1.04
N VAL A 318 3.11 -26.28 -1.59
CA VAL A 318 3.43 -26.55 -2.99
C VAL A 318 3.31 -28.05 -3.29
N GLY A 319 2.65 -28.40 -4.39
CA GLY A 319 2.44 -29.79 -4.81
C GLY A 319 1.28 -30.49 -4.08
N LYS A 320 0.52 -29.77 -3.25
CA LYS A 320 -0.66 -30.32 -2.59
C LYS A 320 -1.81 -30.44 -3.59
N GLU A 321 -2.47 -31.59 -3.62
CA GLU A 321 -3.79 -31.74 -4.25
C GLU A 321 -4.85 -31.14 -3.30
N VAL A 322 -5.61 -30.18 -3.80
CA VAL A 322 -6.70 -29.52 -3.09
C VAL A 322 -8.03 -29.74 -3.80
N VAL A 323 -9.10 -29.79 -3.01
CA VAL A 323 -10.47 -29.85 -3.50
C VAL A 323 -11.04 -28.44 -3.57
N VAL A 324 -11.61 -28.07 -4.71
CA VAL A 324 -12.25 -26.76 -4.92
C VAL A 324 -13.72 -26.99 -5.26
N LYS A 325 -14.61 -26.35 -4.50
CA LYS A 325 -16.06 -26.35 -4.77
C LYS A 325 -16.45 -25.07 -5.47
N LEU A 326 -17.21 -25.23 -6.54
CA LEU A 326 -17.56 -24.16 -7.47
C LEU A 326 -19.06 -24.20 -7.80
N LEU A 327 -19.62 -23.07 -8.20
CA LEU A 327 -20.89 -22.99 -8.91
C LEU A 327 -20.63 -22.52 -10.34
N ARG A 328 -21.12 -23.29 -11.33
CA ARG A 328 -21.08 -22.93 -12.76
C ARG A 328 -22.49 -22.94 -13.31
N GLY A 329 -23.00 -21.77 -13.71
CA GLY A 329 -24.39 -21.64 -14.16
C GLY A 329 -25.39 -22.11 -13.12
N GLY A 330 -25.11 -21.87 -11.83
CA GLY A 330 -25.93 -22.31 -10.69
C GLY A 330 -25.77 -23.78 -10.29
N GLN A 331 -25.00 -24.59 -11.04
CA GLN A 331 -24.78 -26.00 -10.72
C GLN A 331 -23.51 -26.18 -9.89
N ALA A 332 -23.60 -26.94 -8.81
CA ALA A 332 -22.46 -27.29 -7.98
C ALA A 332 -21.49 -28.21 -8.72
N ARG A 333 -20.20 -27.90 -8.62
CA ARG A 333 -19.10 -28.68 -9.14
C ARG A 333 -18.02 -28.82 -8.09
N GLU A 334 -17.32 -29.94 -8.14
CA GLU A 334 -16.15 -30.19 -7.32
C GLU A 334 -15.01 -30.59 -8.27
N VAL A 335 -13.87 -29.92 -8.14
CA VAL A 335 -12.68 -30.19 -8.94
C VAL A 335 -11.48 -30.34 -8.04
N LYS A 336 -10.50 -31.11 -8.51
CA LYS A 336 -9.21 -31.29 -7.85
C LYS A 336 -8.15 -30.58 -8.66
N LEU A 337 -7.32 -29.78 -8.00
CA LEU A 337 -6.14 -29.18 -8.61
C LEU A 337 -4.91 -29.41 -7.74
N THR A 338 -3.75 -29.56 -8.37
CA THR A 338 -2.47 -29.70 -7.66
C THR A 338 -1.72 -28.37 -7.74
N THR A 339 -1.43 -27.77 -6.59
CA THR A 339 -0.76 -26.46 -6.54
C THR A 339 0.67 -26.54 -7.09
N LYS A 340 1.12 -25.49 -7.77
CA LYS A 340 2.51 -25.37 -8.28
C LYS A 340 3.24 -24.25 -7.54
N PRO A 341 4.58 -24.19 -7.54
CA PRO A 341 5.27 -23.05 -6.95
C PRO A 341 4.97 -21.76 -7.73
N LEU A 342 4.69 -20.66 -7.03
CA LEU A 342 4.49 -19.33 -7.64
C LEU A 342 5.71 -18.87 -8.44
N GLY A 343 6.90 -19.25 -7.98
CA GLY A 343 8.16 -18.86 -8.60
C GLY A 343 8.66 -17.50 -8.12
N ARG A 344 9.66 -16.96 -8.81
CA ARG A 344 10.25 -15.67 -8.45
C ARG A 344 9.42 -14.52 -9.00
N ALA A 345 9.20 -13.49 -8.19
CA ALA A 345 8.55 -12.25 -8.61
C ALA A 345 9.31 -11.59 -9.76
N GLU A 346 10.64 -11.55 -9.69
CA GLU A 346 11.52 -10.95 -10.70
C GLU A 346 12.58 -11.97 -11.16
N GLY A 347 13.06 -11.83 -12.40
CA GLY A 347 14.24 -12.56 -12.85
C GLY A 347 15.55 -11.81 -12.57
N ASP A 348 16.66 -12.52 -12.72
CA ASP A 348 17.99 -12.02 -12.40
C ASP A 348 18.42 -10.92 -13.39
N GLU A 349 19.10 -9.88 -12.90
CA GLU A 349 19.63 -8.80 -13.71
C GLU A 349 21.13 -9.01 -14.01
N PHE A 350 21.53 -8.70 -15.24
CA PHE A 350 22.90 -8.85 -15.72
C PHE A 350 23.31 -7.63 -16.55
N ALA A 351 24.44 -7.01 -16.20
CA ALA A 351 25.06 -5.99 -17.04
C ALA A 351 26.06 -6.60 -18.02
N ALA A 352 25.81 -6.40 -19.31
CA ALA A 352 26.81 -6.54 -20.34
C ALA A 352 27.60 -5.22 -20.44
N SER A 353 28.36 -4.89 -19.40
CA SER A 353 29.04 -3.57 -19.31
C SER A 353 29.95 -3.26 -20.50
N GLY A 354 30.56 -4.29 -21.12
CA GLY A 354 31.37 -4.11 -22.34
C GLY A 354 30.57 -3.68 -23.57
N TRP A 355 29.24 -3.76 -23.51
CA TRP A 355 28.31 -3.46 -24.61
C TRP A 355 27.32 -2.34 -24.26
N GLY A 356 27.42 -1.75 -23.06
CA GLY A 356 26.60 -0.62 -22.65
C GLY A 356 25.11 -0.94 -22.44
N PHE A 357 24.75 -2.19 -22.12
CA PHE A 357 23.37 -2.56 -21.81
C PHE A 357 23.28 -3.50 -20.61
N ALA A 358 22.09 -3.54 -19.99
CA ALA A 358 21.73 -4.51 -18.97
C ALA A 358 20.48 -5.27 -19.41
N VAL A 359 20.37 -6.53 -19.01
CA VAL A 359 19.24 -7.42 -19.28
C VAL A 359 18.68 -7.94 -17.98
N LYS A 360 17.37 -8.17 -17.96
CA LYS A 360 16.67 -8.83 -16.85
C LYS A 360 16.04 -10.11 -17.36
N GLY A 361 16.28 -11.22 -16.68
CA GLY A 361 15.56 -12.46 -16.94
C GLY A 361 14.07 -12.24 -16.79
N ILE A 362 13.26 -12.75 -17.71
CA ILE A 362 11.80 -12.67 -17.60
C ILE A 362 11.34 -13.86 -16.75
N SER A 363 10.88 -13.60 -15.53
CA SER A 363 10.30 -14.64 -14.68
C SER A 363 8.91 -15.05 -15.19
N ARG A 364 8.41 -16.22 -14.77
CA ARG A 364 7.02 -16.63 -15.05
C ARG A 364 6.03 -15.55 -14.58
N GLN A 365 6.24 -15.01 -13.38
CA GLN A 365 5.37 -13.97 -12.85
C GLN A 365 5.37 -12.73 -13.73
N MET A 366 6.55 -12.30 -14.22
CA MET A 366 6.65 -11.16 -15.14
C MET A 366 5.90 -11.41 -16.46
N MET A 367 5.90 -12.65 -16.98
CA MET A 367 5.12 -13.00 -18.18
C MET A 367 3.61 -12.91 -17.93
N LEU A 368 3.14 -13.51 -16.82
CA LEU A 368 1.72 -13.49 -16.44
C LEU A 368 1.21 -12.06 -16.22
N ASP A 369 2.05 -11.21 -15.61
CA ASP A 369 1.75 -9.80 -15.38
C ASP A 369 1.61 -9.02 -16.69
N ASP A 370 2.47 -9.28 -17.68
CA ASP A 370 2.42 -8.62 -19.00
C ASP A 370 1.18 -9.04 -19.79
N GLU A 371 0.85 -10.34 -19.81
CA GLU A 371 -0.37 -10.86 -20.44
C GLU A 371 -1.64 -10.25 -19.84
N THR A 372 -1.69 -10.14 -18.52
CA THR A 372 -2.80 -9.50 -17.79
C THR A 372 -2.92 -8.02 -18.16
N ALA A 373 -1.80 -7.31 -18.24
CA ALA A 373 -1.77 -5.90 -18.63
C ALA A 373 -2.25 -5.70 -20.09
N LEU A 374 -1.86 -6.58 -21.00
CA LEU A 374 -2.30 -6.57 -22.40
C LEU A 374 -3.80 -6.87 -22.52
N ALA A 375 -4.32 -7.85 -21.77
CA ALA A 375 -5.74 -8.18 -21.73
C ALA A 375 -6.58 -6.98 -21.24
N GLY A 376 -6.12 -6.27 -20.20
CA GLY A 376 -6.76 -5.06 -19.69
C GLY A 376 -6.77 -3.89 -20.68
N ARG A 377 -5.69 -3.70 -21.46
CA ARG A 377 -5.63 -2.68 -22.54
C ARG A 377 -6.61 -2.99 -23.67
N GLY A 378 -6.67 -4.25 -24.12
CA GLY A 378 -7.62 -4.67 -25.15
C GLY A 378 -9.10 -4.56 -24.73
N ALA A 379 -9.41 -4.71 -23.44
CA ALA A 379 -10.75 -4.46 -22.91
C ALA A 379 -11.11 -2.96 -22.90
N ARG A 380 -10.16 -2.08 -22.55
CA ARG A 380 -10.36 -0.61 -22.58
C ARG A 380 -10.50 -0.06 -23.99
N GLU A 381 -9.80 -0.62 -24.97
CA GLU A 381 -9.94 -0.23 -26.39
C GLU A 381 -11.28 -0.70 -26.97
N ARG A 382 -11.72 -1.92 -26.66
CA ARG A 382 -13.05 -2.42 -27.08
C ARG A 382 -14.22 -1.71 -26.42
N GLY A 383 -14.03 -1.13 -25.23
CA GLY A 383 -15.04 -0.30 -24.55
C GLY A 383 -15.25 1.10 -25.16
N ARG A 384 -14.38 1.54 -26.09
CA ARG A 384 -14.55 2.81 -26.82
C ARG A 384 -15.41 2.68 -28.09
N ASP A 385 -15.59 1.48 -28.61
CA ASP A 385 -16.48 1.22 -29.74
C ASP A 385 -17.91 0.93 -29.26
N ARG A 386 -18.62 2.00 -28.87
CA ARG A 386 -20.09 1.97 -28.85
C ARG A 386 -20.64 2.19 -30.27
N PRO A 387 -21.83 1.66 -30.61
CA PRO A 387 -22.29 1.55 -31.99
C PRO A 387 -22.53 2.93 -32.60
N ARG A 388 -22.10 3.11 -33.85
CA ARG A 388 -22.55 4.22 -34.70
C ARG A 388 -24.07 4.28 -34.66
N SER A 389 -24.60 5.37 -34.12
CA SER A 389 -26.02 5.72 -34.16
C SER A 389 -26.53 5.62 -35.59
N GLN A 390 -27.53 4.78 -35.83
CA GLN A 390 -28.32 4.82 -37.05
C GLN A 390 -28.99 6.20 -37.13
N ALA A 391 -28.63 6.97 -38.16
CA ALA A 391 -29.28 8.23 -38.50
C ALA A 391 -30.73 7.94 -38.95
N PRO A 392 -31.73 8.75 -38.56
CA PRO A 392 -33.09 8.55 -38.99
C PRO A 392 -33.25 8.90 -40.48
N ALA A 393 -33.95 8.03 -41.20
CA ALA A 393 -34.33 8.21 -42.59
C ALA A 393 -35.22 9.45 -42.77
N THR A 394 -34.73 10.44 -43.51
CA THR A 394 -35.51 11.59 -43.96
C THR A 394 -36.42 11.17 -45.12
N SER A 395 -37.70 11.00 -44.83
CA SER A 395 -38.73 10.83 -45.85
C SER A 395 -38.99 12.16 -46.58
N ALA A 396 -38.66 12.19 -47.87
CA ALA A 396 -39.08 13.26 -48.77
C ALA A 396 -40.60 13.19 -49.00
N ARG A 397 -41.33 14.25 -48.65
CA ARG A 397 -42.63 14.57 -49.28
C ARG A 397 -42.66 16.05 -49.64
N ARG A 398 -42.98 16.29 -50.91
CA ARG A 398 -43.15 17.57 -51.59
C ARG A 398 -44.45 18.27 -51.18
N ARG A 399 -44.38 19.61 -51.14
CA ARG A 399 -45.40 20.67 -51.42
C ARG A 399 -46.67 20.61 -50.56
N ASP A 400 -47.13 21.70 -49.95
CA ASP A 400 -47.52 22.94 -50.61
C ASP A 400 -47.50 24.17 -49.67
N ARG A 401 -47.39 25.34 -50.31
CA ARG A 401 -47.54 26.67 -49.70
C ARG A 401 -49.01 26.93 -49.34
N ARG A 402 -49.27 27.59 -48.20
CA ARG A 402 -50.15 28.78 -48.05
C ARG A 402 -50.17 29.31 -46.61
N ASP A 403 -49.96 30.62 -46.54
CA ASP A 403 -50.60 31.64 -45.69
C ASP A 403 -50.52 31.58 -44.14
N GLN A 404 -49.80 32.59 -43.62
CA GLN A 404 -49.90 33.25 -42.30
C GLN A 404 -51.33 33.84 -42.05
N PRO A 405 -51.74 34.27 -40.82
CA PRO A 405 -50.92 35.09 -39.91
C PRO A 405 -51.11 35.01 -38.37
N ALA A 406 -50.09 35.58 -37.71
CA ALA A 406 -50.03 36.45 -36.52
C ALA A 406 -51.03 36.33 -35.35
N GLU A 407 -50.47 36.31 -34.12
CA GLU A 407 -50.78 37.11 -32.90
C GLU A 407 -50.05 36.41 -31.71
N GLY A 408 -49.44 37.01 -30.70
CA GLY A 408 -49.20 38.38 -30.25
C GLY A 408 -48.60 38.34 -28.82
N ARG A 409 -47.95 39.44 -28.42
CA ARG A 409 -47.64 39.90 -27.03
C ARG A 409 -46.49 39.21 -26.24
N GLY A 410 -45.45 39.99 -25.93
CA GLY A 410 -44.43 39.71 -24.89
C GLY A 410 -44.85 40.23 -23.50
N PRO A 411 -43.93 40.70 -22.63
CA PRO A 411 -42.59 40.22 -22.28
C PRO A 411 -42.50 39.87 -20.76
N GLY A 412 -41.48 39.13 -20.33
CA GLY A 412 -41.27 38.84 -18.90
C GLY A 412 -39.82 38.49 -18.57
N ARG A 413 -39.09 39.46 -18.03
CA ARG A 413 -37.79 39.28 -17.39
C ARG A 413 -37.95 38.49 -16.09
N LEU A 414 -37.05 37.55 -15.82
CA LEU A 414 -36.55 37.25 -14.48
C LEU A 414 -35.07 36.91 -14.59
N GLN A 415 -34.27 37.71 -13.89
CA GLN A 415 -32.83 37.60 -13.74
C GLN A 415 -32.51 36.62 -12.60
N ASP A 416 -31.48 35.81 -12.79
CA ASP A 416 -30.89 34.95 -11.76
C ASP A 416 -29.55 35.58 -11.31
N PRO A 417 -29.29 35.82 -10.01
CA PRO A 417 -28.11 36.54 -9.54
C PRO A 417 -27.07 35.60 -8.91
N ALA A 418 -25.92 35.36 -9.55
CA ALA A 418 -24.72 34.88 -8.86
C ALA A 418 -23.45 34.91 -9.74
N GLN A 419 -22.94 36.08 -10.12
CA GLN A 419 -21.52 36.23 -10.47
C GLN A 419 -21.01 37.64 -10.13
N ALA A 420 -20.30 37.76 -9.00
CA ALA A 420 -19.33 38.83 -8.78
C ALA A 420 -18.39 38.44 -7.63
N VAL A 421 -17.08 38.60 -7.89
CA VAL A 421 -15.94 38.95 -7.00
C VAL A 421 -14.70 38.20 -7.52
N PHE A 422 -13.58 38.80 -7.94
CA PHE A 422 -13.18 40.19 -8.19
C PHE A 422 -11.92 40.11 -9.10
N ARG A 423 -11.93 40.81 -10.25
CA ARG A 423 -10.71 41.20 -10.98
C ARG A 423 -10.61 42.71 -10.85
N ARG A 424 -9.54 43.22 -10.22
CA ARG A 424 -9.03 44.58 -10.46
C ARG A 424 -7.67 44.76 -9.78
N ALA A 425 -6.64 44.89 -10.60
CA ALA A 425 -5.65 45.97 -10.50
C ALA A 425 -4.67 45.86 -11.68
N ARG A 426 -4.93 46.62 -12.74
CA ARG A 426 -3.91 47.05 -13.71
C ARG A 426 -4.19 48.51 -14.07
N GLY A 427 -3.12 49.28 -14.19
CA GLY A 427 -3.05 50.69 -14.58
C GLY A 427 -2.37 51.49 -13.48
N GLN A 428 -1.32 52.27 -13.70
CA GLN A 428 -0.59 52.66 -14.92
C GLN A 428 0.66 53.46 -14.45
N ALA A 429 1.61 53.68 -15.37
CA ALA A 429 2.89 54.43 -15.26
C ALA A 429 4.11 53.52 -15.00
N GLY A 430 5.23 53.63 -15.71
CA GLY A 430 5.66 54.60 -16.71
C GLY A 430 7.19 54.62 -16.72
N ASP A 431 7.76 54.18 -17.85
CA ASP A 431 9.08 54.43 -18.45
C ASP A 431 10.45 54.27 -17.75
N GLU A 432 11.36 53.83 -18.61
CA GLU A 432 12.84 53.96 -18.65
C GLU A 432 13.79 52.94 -17.98
N ASP A 433 14.80 52.63 -18.80
CA ASP A 433 16.09 51.93 -18.62
C ASP A 433 16.19 50.40 -18.57
N ARG A 434 16.57 49.85 -19.74
CA ARG A 434 17.31 48.58 -19.88
C ARG A 434 18.75 48.73 -19.34
N PRO A 435 19.35 47.64 -18.85
CA PRO A 435 20.47 47.10 -19.63
C PRO A 435 20.48 45.57 -19.77
N GLN A 436 21.38 45.14 -20.65
CA GLN A 436 21.56 43.86 -21.32
C GLN A 436 21.94 42.68 -20.41
N GLU A 437 21.51 41.48 -20.80
CA GLU A 437 22.08 40.18 -20.39
C GLU A 437 23.57 40.09 -20.77
N PRO A 438 24.36 39.33 -19.99
CA PRO A 438 25.52 38.65 -20.55
C PRO A 438 25.38 37.12 -20.50
N ASP A 439 25.81 36.55 -21.61
CA ASP A 439 25.97 35.14 -21.95
C ASP A 439 26.71 34.29 -20.92
N ALA A 440 26.34 33.01 -20.90
CA ALA A 440 27.09 31.91 -20.29
C ALA A 440 28.42 31.65 -21.01
N PRO A 441 29.47 31.16 -20.30
CA PRO A 441 30.58 30.47 -20.95
C PRO A 441 30.56 28.95 -20.70
N ARG A 442 30.84 28.22 -21.79
CA ARG A 442 31.20 26.80 -21.82
C ARG A 442 32.64 26.57 -21.34
N ALA A 443 32.83 25.38 -20.77
CA ALA A 443 34.00 24.49 -20.82
C ALA A 443 35.37 25.00 -20.37
N GLY A 444 35.94 24.29 -19.38
CA GLY A 444 37.37 24.29 -19.07
C GLY A 444 37.76 22.99 -18.37
N HIS A 445 38.57 22.17 -19.07
CA HIS A 445 39.43 21.14 -18.49
C HIS A 445 40.37 21.76 -17.44
N ALA A 446 40.61 21.08 -16.30
CA ALA A 446 41.93 20.94 -15.69
C ALA A 446 41.91 19.97 -14.50
N GLN A 447 43.06 19.33 -14.33
CA GLN A 447 43.44 18.30 -13.35
C GLN A 447 43.37 18.78 -11.89
N LEU A 448 42.90 17.91 -10.99
CA LEU A 448 43.67 17.26 -9.90
C LEU A 448 42.79 16.25 -9.15
#